data_AF-A0A8J8CT69-F1
#
_entry.id   AF-A0A8J8CT69-F1
#
_cell.length_a   1.000
_cell.length_b   1.000
_cell.length_c   1.000
_cell.angle_alpha   90.00
_cell.angle_beta   90.00
_cell.angle_gamma   90.00
#
_symmetry.space_group_name_H-M   'P 1'
#
loop_
_entity.id
_entity.type
_entity.pdbx_description
1 polymer ?
#
loop_
_entity_poly.entity_id
_entity_poly.type
_entity_poly.pdbx_seq_one_letter_code
_entity_poly.pdbx_strand_id
1 'polypeptide(L)'
;MPICDGCEQKVPYQDLDTHQRYCRGSQNDDDPTTAERLDARKAVFEECLELAKRRLAERLDERGRARQLPDDPAGIEGSNLRYTRPPSRR
;
A
#
# COMPACT_ATOMS: atom_id res chain seq x y z
N MET A 1 -21.63 -18.88 35.84
CA MET A 1 -20.61 -18.73 34.77
C MET A 1 -19.25 -18.73 35.44
N PRO A 2 -18.35 -19.65 35.10
CA PRO A 2 -16.98 -19.68 35.62
C PRO A 2 -16.21 -18.42 35.24
N ILE A 3 -15.16 -18.14 36.01
CA ILE A 3 -14.19 -17.07 35.74
C ILE A 3 -12.93 -17.72 35.19
N CYS A 4 -12.33 -17.13 34.16
CA CYS A 4 -11.04 -17.57 33.66
C CYS A 4 -9.90 -17.09 34.58
N ASP A 5 -9.05 -18.00 35.05
CA ASP A 5 -7.89 -17.65 35.90
C ASP A 5 -6.80 -16.84 35.20
N GLY A 6 -6.85 -16.73 33.86
CA GLY A 6 -5.88 -15.98 33.06
C GLY A 6 -6.22 -14.50 32.90
N CYS A 7 -7.49 -14.18 32.60
CA CYS A 7 -7.93 -12.81 32.27
C CYS A 7 -9.09 -12.29 33.14
N GLU A 8 -9.48 -13.04 34.17
CA GLU A 8 -10.56 -12.71 35.12
C GLU A 8 -11.96 -12.50 34.48
N GLN A 9 -12.13 -12.89 33.22
CA GLN A 9 -13.39 -12.73 32.50
C GLN A 9 -14.38 -13.85 32.83
N LYS A 10 -15.68 -13.53 32.91
CA LYS A 10 -16.76 -14.51 33.08
C LYS A 10 -17.09 -15.16 31.74
N VAL A 11 -17.00 -16.48 31.66
CA VAL A 11 -17.16 -17.25 30.42
C VAL A 11 -18.22 -18.35 30.61
N PRO A 12 -19.02 -18.74 29.60
CA PRO A 12 -19.87 -19.92 29.68
C PRO A 12 -19.06 -21.20 29.94
N TYR A 13 -19.61 -22.16 30.69
CA TYR A 13 -18.91 -23.42 31.03
C TYR A 13 -18.44 -24.21 29.80
N GLN A 14 -19.27 -24.24 28.75
CA GLN A 14 -18.98 -24.93 27.49
C GLN A 14 -17.79 -24.32 26.73
N ASP A 15 -17.53 -23.03 26.92
CA ASP A 15 -16.48 -22.29 26.20
C ASP A 15 -15.24 -22.06 27.07
N LEU A 16 -15.26 -22.46 28.35
CA LEU A 16 -14.19 -22.17 29.31
C LEU A 16 -12.85 -22.82 28.90
N ASP A 17 -12.85 -24.08 28.47
CA ASP A 17 -11.62 -24.78 28.08
C ASP A 17 -10.99 -24.14 26.82
N THR A 18 -11.81 -23.85 25.81
CA THR A 18 -11.37 -23.16 24.61
C THR A 18 -10.81 -21.77 24.95
N HIS A 19 -11.54 -21.00 25.77
CA HIS A 19 -11.12 -19.69 26.21
C HIS A 19 -9.81 -19.74 27.01
N GLN A 20 -9.66 -20.69 27.94
CA GLN A 20 -8.43 -20.86 28.73
C GLN A 20 -7.21 -21.18 27.86
N ARG A 21 -7.38 -21.98 26.80
CA ARG A 21 -6.28 -22.27 25.84
C ARG A 21 -5.82 -21.01 25.10
N TYR A 22 -6.75 -20.20 24.59
CA TYR A 22 -6.41 -18.95 23.90
C TYR A 22 -5.89 -17.87 24.85
N CYS A 23 -6.48 -17.76 26.04
CA CYS A 23 -6.04 -16.81 27.07
C CYS A 23 -4.60 -17.08 27.51
N ARG A 24 -4.22 -18.36 27.70
CA ARG A 24 -2.84 -18.74 28.03
C ARG A 24 -1.88 -18.60 26.85
N GLY A 25 -2.34 -18.84 25.62
CA GLY A 25 -1.55 -18.60 24.41
C GLY A 25 -1.17 -17.12 24.26
N SER A 26 -2.15 -16.23 24.43
CA SER A 26 -1.95 -14.79 24.34
C SER A 26 -1.08 -14.22 25.46
N GLN A 27 -1.16 -14.75 26.68
CA GLN A 27 -0.28 -14.33 27.79
C GLN A 27 1.18 -14.74 27.60
N ASN A 28 1.44 -15.79 26.82
CA ASN A 28 2.81 -16.17 26.44
C ASN A 28 3.30 -15.42 25.19
N ASP A 29 2.39 -14.87 24.39
CA ASP A 29 2.70 -13.99 23.25
C ASP A 29 3.00 -12.54 23.67
N ASP A 30 2.89 -12.21 24.97
CA ASP A 30 3.55 -11.03 25.59
C ASP A 30 5.08 -11.22 25.68
N ASP A 31 5.65 -12.08 24.84
CA ASP A 31 7.09 -12.18 24.63
C ASP A 31 7.52 -10.89 23.91
N PRO A 32 8.29 -9.99 24.56
CA PRO A 32 8.70 -8.71 24.00
C PRO A 32 9.38 -8.86 22.64
N THR A 33 9.97 -10.03 22.39
CA THR A 33 10.61 -10.37 21.12
C THR A 33 9.63 -10.45 19.94
N THR A 34 8.36 -10.80 20.17
CA THR A 34 7.35 -10.86 19.09
C THR A 34 6.84 -9.48 18.74
N ALA A 35 6.59 -8.63 19.74
CA ALA A 35 6.21 -7.23 19.57
C ALA A 35 7.32 -6.44 18.84
N GLU A 36 8.57 -6.57 19.27
CA GLU A 36 9.73 -5.94 18.61
C GLU A 36 9.89 -6.41 17.16
N ARG A 37 9.63 -7.69 16.86
CA ARG A 37 9.67 -8.22 15.49
C ARG A 37 8.53 -7.67 14.63
N LEU A 38 7.35 -7.46 15.21
CA LEU A 38 6.24 -6.83 14.49
C LEU A 38 6.52 -5.36 14.22
N ASP A 39 7.10 -4.63 15.18
CA ASP A 39 7.50 -3.23 15.01
C ASP A 39 8.62 -3.07 13.97
N ALA A 40 9.63 -3.95 14.00
CA ALA A 40 10.68 -3.96 12.99
C ALA A 40 10.11 -4.21 11.58
N ARG A 41 9.16 -5.14 11.44
CA ARG A 41 8.48 -5.39 10.16
C ARG A 41 7.64 -4.20 9.73
N LYS A 42 6.94 -3.55 10.65
CA LYS A 42 6.14 -2.35 10.38
C LYS A 42 7.03 -1.22 9.84
N ALA A 43 8.18 -0.98 10.46
CA ALA A 43 9.13 0.04 10.01
C ALA A 43 9.61 -0.21 8.56
N VAL A 44 9.93 -1.47 8.22
CA VAL A 44 10.32 -1.84 6.85
C VAL A 44 9.18 -1.60 5.85
N PHE A 45 7.94 -1.92 6.22
CA PHE A 45 6.78 -1.67 5.37
C PHE A 45 6.54 -0.17 5.15
N GLU A 46 6.67 0.64 6.20
CA GLU A 46 6.55 2.10 6.11
C GLU A 46 7.61 2.70 5.18
N GLU A 47 8.86 2.27 5.30
CA GLU A 47 9.95 2.72 4.41
C GLU A 47 9.67 2.35 2.94
N CYS A 48 9.24 1.11 2.69
CA CYS A 48 8.88 0.65 1.35
C CYS A 48 7.69 1.42 0.77
N LEU A 49 6.71 1.77 1.59
CA LEU A 49 5.57 2.59 1.18
C LEU A 49 5.99 4.00 0.81
N GLU A 50 6.82 4.65 1.62
CA GLU A 50 7.33 5.99 1.32
C GLU A 50 8.19 6.01 0.05
N LEU A 51 9.02 4.98 -0.16
CA LEU A 51 9.78 4.83 -1.40
C LEU A 51 8.85 4.65 -2.61
N ALA A 52 7.79 3.86 -2.48
CA ALA A 52 6.81 3.65 -3.54
C ALA A 52 6.05 4.95 -3.87
N LYS A 53 5.66 5.74 -2.86
CA LYS A 53 5.01 7.04 -3.05
C LYS A 53 5.93 8.02 -3.80
N ARG A 54 7.21 8.10 -3.43
CA ARG A 54 8.19 8.97 -4.11
C ARG A 54 8.35 8.58 -5.58
N ARG A 55 8.55 7.30 -5.86
CA ARG A 55 8.65 6.79 -7.25
C ARG A 55 7.36 7.05 -8.05
N LEU A 56 6.19 6.95 -7.41
CA LEU A 56 4.93 7.28 -8.05
C LEU A 56 4.85 8.77 -8.39
N ALA A 57 5.25 9.65 -7.46
CA ALA A 57 5.28 11.08 -7.67
C ALA A 57 6.22 11.46 -8.83
N GLU A 58 7.43 10.91 -8.88
CA GLU A 58 8.39 11.12 -9.97
C GLU A 58 7.79 10.72 -11.33
N ARG A 59 7.14 9.56 -11.42
CA ARG A 59 6.51 9.11 -12.68
C ARG A 59 5.32 9.98 -13.09
N LEU A 60 4.60 10.57 -12.13
CA LEU A 60 3.52 11.52 -12.42
C LEU A 60 4.08 12.86 -12.89
N ASP A 61 5.16 13.35 -12.27
CA ASP A 61 5.85 14.57 -12.69
C ASP A 61 6.45 14.43 -14.09
N GLU A 62 7.08 13.30 -14.41
CA GLU A 62 7.58 12.98 -15.75
C GLU A 62 6.45 12.98 -16.78
N ARG A 63 5.31 12.36 -16.46
CA ARG A 63 4.13 12.36 -17.34
C ARG A 63 3.52 13.75 -17.49
N GLY A 64 3.53 14.57 -16.43
CA GLY A 64 3.08 15.95 -16.47
C GLY A 64 3.96 16.80 -17.39
N ARG A 65 5.29 16.67 -17.26
CA ARG A 65 6.27 17.36 -18.13
C ARG A 65 6.20 16.87 -19.57
N ALA A 66 6.05 15.57 -19.81
CA ALA A 66 5.88 15.02 -21.16
C ALA A 66 4.58 15.49 -21.84
N ARG A 67 3.59 15.94 -21.05
CA ARG A 67 2.31 16.49 -21.55
C ARG A 67 2.34 18.01 -21.73
N GLN A 68 3.32 18.71 -21.15
CA GLN A 68 3.59 20.10 -21.49
C GLN A 68 4.21 20.11 -22.88
N LEU A 69 3.39 20.36 -23.90
CA LEU A 69 3.85 20.81 -25.20
C LEU A 69 4.81 21.99 -24.99
N PRO A 70 5.90 22.11 -25.77
CA PRO A 70 6.66 23.34 -25.75
C PRO A 70 5.73 24.49 -26.16
N ASP A 71 5.47 25.41 -25.23
CA ASP A 71 4.98 26.75 -25.53
C ASP A 71 6.11 27.50 -26.24
N ASP A 72 6.41 27.13 -27.49
CA ASP A 72 7.25 27.93 -28.36
C ASP A 72 6.36 29.02 -28.99
N PRO A 73 6.51 30.32 -28.62
CA PRO A 73 5.88 31.40 -29.36
C PRO A 73 6.57 31.69 -30.71
N ALA A 74 7.46 30.81 -31.17
CA ALA A 74 8.24 30.99 -32.39
C ALA A 74 7.89 29.90 -33.42
N GLY A 75 7.05 30.24 -34.40
CA GLY A 75 7.01 29.49 -35.67
C GLY A 75 5.65 28.90 -36.07
N ILE A 76 4.61 29.73 -36.15
CA ILE A 76 3.49 29.45 -37.06
C ILE A 76 3.77 30.17 -38.40
N GLU A 77 4.85 29.81 -39.06
CA GLU A 77 5.01 30.08 -40.49
C GLU A 77 5.13 28.74 -41.21
N GLY A 78 4.06 28.36 -41.92
CA GLY A 78 4.14 27.34 -42.96
C GLY A 78 3.69 25.91 -42.60
N SER A 79 2.50 25.72 -42.04
CA SER A 79 1.83 24.40 -42.05
C SER A 79 1.21 24.09 -43.43
N ASN A 80 2.04 24.01 -44.47
CA ASN A 80 1.68 23.40 -45.76
C ASN A 80 1.71 21.86 -45.64
N LEU A 81 0.88 21.30 -44.76
CA LEU A 81 0.64 19.85 -44.71
C LEU A 81 -0.42 19.50 -45.75
N ARG A 82 0.04 19.31 -46.99
CA ARG A 82 -0.73 18.61 -48.03
C ARG A 82 -1.00 17.19 -47.53
N TYR A 83 -2.24 16.93 -47.13
CA TYR A 83 -2.74 15.57 -46.89
C TYR A 83 -2.71 14.78 -48.20
N THR A 84 -1.68 13.96 -48.40
CA THR A 84 -1.73 12.91 -49.41
C THR A 84 -2.51 11.72 -48.85
N ARG A 85 -3.73 11.55 -49.34
CA ARG A 85 -4.60 10.40 -49.04
C ARG A 85 -3.91 9.10 -49.51
N PRO A 86 -3.78 8.06 -48.68
CA PRO A 86 -3.19 6.80 -49.11
C PRO A 86 -4.10 6.09 -50.13
N PRO A 87 -3.55 5.39 -51.14
CA PRO A 87 -4.33 4.70 -52.15
C PRO A 87 -5.05 3.50 -51.52
N SER A 88 -6.38 3.46 -51.69
CA SER A 88 -7.21 2.31 -51.32
C SER A 88 -6.85 1.11 -52.19
N ARG A 89 -6.33 0.03 -51.60
CA ARG A 89 -6.18 -1.26 -52.29
C ARG A 89 -7.57 -1.90 -52.46
N ARG A 90 -7.92 -2.25 -53.70
CA ARG A 90 -8.97 -3.22 -54.05
C ARG A 90 -8.35 -4.61 -54.12
#